data_AF-A0A8T1V4R5-F1
#
_entry.id   AF-A0A8T1V4R5-F1
#
_cell.length_a   1.000
_cell.length_b   1.000
_cell.length_c   1.000
_cell.angle_alpha   90.00
_cell.angle_beta   90.00
_cell.angle_gamma   90.00
#
_symmetry.space_group_name_H-M   'P 1'
#
loop_
_entity.id
_entity.type
_entity.pdbx_description
1 polymer ?
#
loop_
_entity_poly.entity_id
_entity_poly.type
_entity_poly.pdbx_seq_one_letter_code
_entity_poly.pdbx_strand_id
1 'polypeptide(L)'
;MELHANGTQADFRVKQILRRYVDEERVVIVWRSFIDPVEFSGAPLRGAEFREKGYIVIRRPRGMAENFALLQTCYLIHPETPVHSLTDDGAITGALTDFVLSGTAANIAAGHQMIENILFNESM
;
A
#
# COMPACT_ATOMS: atom_id res chain seq x y z
N MET A 1 -2.64 -12.52 -5.95
CA MET A 1 -3.78 -11.72 -5.46
C MET A 1 -4.43 -11.15 -6.69
N GLU A 2 -5.69 -11.48 -6.87
CA GLU A 2 -6.50 -10.97 -7.97
C GLU A 2 -7.16 -9.68 -7.51
N LEU A 3 -6.98 -8.60 -8.26
CA LEU A 3 -7.55 -7.30 -7.95
C LEU A 3 -8.48 -6.88 -9.08
N HIS A 4 -9.66 -6.38 -8.70
CA HIS A 4 -10.65 -5.84 -9.63
C HIS A 4 -10.82 -4.35 -9.34
N ALA A 5 -10.48 -3.50 -10.31
CA ALA A 5 -10.73 -2.06 -10.20
C ALA A 5 -11.12 -1.50 -11.58
N ASN A 6 -12.17 -0.67 -11.62
CA ASN A 6 -12.62 0.03 -12.83
C ASN A 6 -12.83 -0.85 -14.08
N GLY A 7 -13.34 -2.08 -13.90
CA GLY A 7 -13.55 -3.02 -15.01
C GLY A 7 -12.27 -3.63 -15.59
N THR A 8 -11.11 -3.33 -14.99
CA THR A 8 -9.82 -3.95 -15.31
C THR A 8 -9.49 -5.02 -14.29
N GLN A 9 -9.24 -6.23 -14.78
CA GLN A 9 -8.78 -7.36 -13.99
C GLN A 9 -7.25 -7.43 -14.10
N ALA A 10 -6.59 -7.62 -12.97
CA ALA A 10 -5.15 -7.77 -12.95
C ALA A 10 -4.71 -8.67 -11.81
N ASP A 11 -3.75 -9.52 -12.13
CA ASP A 11 -3.17 -10.49 -11.21
C ASP A 11 -1.78 -10.06 -10.79
N PHE A 12 -1.58 -9.99 -9.47
CA PHE A 12 -0.30 -9.59 -8.89
C PHE A 12 0.22 -10.65 -7.94
N ARG A 13 1.53 -10.83 -7.95
CA ARG A 13 2.28 -11.48 -6.87
C ARG A 13 2.88 -10.39 -6.00
N VAL A 14 2.45 -10.35 -4.75
CA VAL A 14 2.99 -9.41 -3.77
C VAL A 14 3.77 -10.19 -2.73
N LYS A 15 4.99 -9.73 -2.46
CA LYS A 15 5.79 -10.17 -1.31
C LYS A 15 6.00 -8.98 -0.41
N GLN A 16 5.59 -9.08 0.85
CA GLN A 16 5.70 -8.00 1.81
C GLN A 16 6.35 -8.48 3.09
N ILE A 17 7.18 -7.61 3.66
CA ILE A 17 7.72 -7.75 5.01
C ILE A 17 7.32 -6.54 5.84
N LEU A 18 6.97 -6.78 7.10
CA LEU A 18 6.56 -5.75 8.03
C LEU A 18 7.35 -5.90 9.33
N ARG A 19 7.56 -4.78 10.03
CA ARG A 19 8.15 -4.79 11.37
C ARG A 19 7.51 -3.72 12.25
N ARG A 20 7.17 -4.11 13.46
CA ARG A 20 6.65 -3.23 14.51
C ARG A 20 7.76 -2.79 15.46
N TYR A 21 7.79 -1.50 15.77
CA TYR A 21 8.60 -0.87 16.80
C TYR A 21 7.67 -0.21 17.81
N VAL A 22 7.99 -0.35 19.10
CA VAL A 22 7.24 0.25 20.20
C VAL A 22 8.22 1.12 20.98
N ASP A 23 8.00 2.42 20.92
CA ASP A 23 8.70 3.44 21.71
C ASP A 23 7.75 3.94 22.82
N GLU A 24 8.26 4.72 23.78
CA GLU A 24 7.46 5.26 24.91
C GLU A 24 6.24 6.08 24.45
N GLU A 25 6.39 6.90 23.40
CA GLU A 25 5.34 7.83 22.95
C GLU A 25 4.60 7.38 21.68
N ARG A 26 5.04 6.28 21.04
CA ARG A 26 4.53 5.87 19.72
C ARG A 26 4.77 4.41 19.38
N VAL A 27 3.92 3.88 18.51
CA VAL A 27 4.12 2.63 17.78
C VAL A 27 4.39 2.95 16.32
N VAL A 28 5.42 2.35 15.74
CA VAL A 28 5.75 2.50 14.32
C VAL A 28 5.72 1.14 13.65
N ILE A 29 4.95 1.01 12.58
CA ILE A 29 4.94 -0.18 11.73
C ILE A 29 5.57 0.21 10.41
N VAL A 30 6.70 -0.38 10.06
CA VAL A 30 7.35 -0.17 8.76
C VAL A 30 7.12 -1.38 7.88
N TRP A 31 7.08 -1.18 6.56
CA TRP A 31 7.04 -2.27 5.61
C TRP A 31 7.88 -2.00 4.36
N ARG A 32 8.21 -3.09 3.68
CA ARG A 32 8.66 -3.10 2.30
C ARG A 32 7.89 -4.16 1.53
N SER A 33 7.50 -3.83 0.31
CA SER A 33 6.81 -4.74 -0.59
C SER A 33 7.48 -4.78 -1.95
N PHE A 34 7.40 -5.93 -2.57
CA PHE A 34 7.71 -6.16 -3.98
C PHE A 34 6.42 -6.62 -4.66
N ILE A 35 6.05 -5.93 -5.73
CA ILE A 35 4.80 -6.13 -6.47
C ILE A 35 5.19 -6.54 -7.88
N ASP A 36 4.82 -7.75 -8.27
CA ASP A 36 5.08 -8.36 -9.57
C ASP A 36 3.73 -8.57 -10.29
N PRO A 37 3.37 -7.69 -11.25
CA PRO A 37 2.17 -7.88 -12.05
C PRO A 37 2.39 -9.03 -13.04
N VAL A 38 1.52 -10.04 -12.98
CA VAL A 38 1.59 -11.26 -13.78
C VAL A 38 0.68 -11.17 -15.00
N GLU A 39 -0.49 -10.54 -14.85
CA GLU A 39 -1.46 -10.33 -15.91
C GLU A 39 -2.15 -8.98 -15.72
N PHE A 40 -2.41 -8.27 -16.82
CA PHE A 40 -3.14 -7.01 -16.82
C PHE A 40 -4.07 -6.97 -18.03
N SER A 41 -5.38 -6.76 -17.80
CA SER A 41 -6.40 -6.71 -18.86
C SER A 41 -6.42 -7.95 -19.78
N GLY A 42 -6.21 -9.14 -19.22
CA GLY A 42 -6.22 -10.40 -19.97
C GLY A 42 -4.92 -10.71 -20.72
N ALA A 43 -3.89 -9.86 -20.61
CA ALA A 43 -2.59 -10.05 -21.24
C ALA A 43 -1.50 -10.35 -20.19
N PRO A 44 -0.67 -11.39 -20.39
CA PRO A 44 0.47 -11.65 -19.52
C PRO A 44 1.44 -10.48 -19.51
N LEU A 45 1.91 -10.11 -18.32
CA LEU A 45 2.88 -9.03 -18.12
C LEU A 45 4.16 -9.57 -17.46
N ARG A 46 5.30 -8.99 -17.84
CA ARG A 46 6.63 -9.29 -17.26
C ARG A 46 7.48 -8.02 -17.24
N GLY A 47 8.37 -7.91 -16.26
CA GLY A 47 9.31 -6.79 -16.17
C GLY A 47 8.68 -5.49 -15.69
N ALA A 48 7.46 -5.52 -15.15
CA ALA A 48 6.72 -4.34 -14.68
C ALA A 48 6.68 -4.24 -13.16
N GLU A 49 7.76 -4.63 -12.50
CA GLU A 49 7.77 -4.79 -11.05
C GLU A 49 7.84 -3.44 -10.33
N PHE A 50 7.22 -3.37 -9.16
CA PHE A 50 7.25 -2.19 -8.29
C PHE A 50 7.84 -2.53 -6.94
N ARG A 51 8.58 -1.59 -6.37
CA ARG A 51 8.93 -1.57 -4.95
C ARG A 51 8.09 -0.56 -4.21
N GLU A 52 7.52 -1.02 -3.12
CA GLU A 52 6.85 -0.18 -2.15
C GLU A 52 7.66 -0.17 -0.85
N LYS A 53 7.71 0.98 -0.20
CA LYS A 53 8.09 1.08 1.21
C LYS A 53 7.23 2.12 1.90
N GLY A 54 6.92 1.88 3.16
CA GLY A 54 6.14 2.84 3.93
C GLY A 54 6.21 2.58 5.41
N TYR A 55 5.55 3.46 6.15
CA TYR A 55 5.36 3.31 7.57
C TYR A 55 4.03 3.91 8.03
N ILE A 56 3.53 3.33 9.12
CA ILE A 56 2.43 3.83 9.93
C ILE A 56 3.03 4.30 11.25
N VAL A 57 2.61 5.48 11.71
CA VAL A 57 2.90 5.97 13.08
C VAL A 57 1.58 6.10 13.83
N ILE A 58 1.51 5.46 14.99
CA ILE A 58 0.43 5.58 15.95
C ILE A 58 1.01 6.27 17.17
N ARG A 59 0.44 7.40 17.58
CA ARG A 59 0.93 8.16 18.72
C ARG A 59 -0.17 8.97 19.37
N ARG A 60 0.08 9.48 20.55
CA ARG A 60 -0.82 10.46 21.16
C ARG A 60 -0.76 11.81 20.40
N PRO A 61 -1.90 12.44 20.08
CA PRO A 61 -1.91 13.80 19.53
C PRO A 61 -1.50 14.81 20.60
N ARG A 62 -0.70 15.82 20.21
CA ARG A 62 -0.29 16.93 21.09
C ARG A 62 -1.43 17.94 21.16
N GLY A 63 -1.81 18.36 22.37
CA GLY A 63 -2.86 19.37 22.59
C GLY A 63 -4.30 18.85 22.47
N MET A 64 -4.51 17.54 22.48
CA MET A 64 -5.82 16.89 22.55
C MET A 64 -5.98 16.12 23.88
N ALA A 65 -7.23 15.78 24.21
CA ALA A 65 -7.56 14.97 25.38
C ALA A 65 -6.92 13.58 25.34
N GLU A 66 -6.88 12.90 26.49
CA GLU A 66 -6.10 11.67 26.69
C GLU A 66 -6.61 10.45 25.92
N ASN A 67 -7.86 10.51 25.46
CA ASN A 67 -8.61 9.42 24.85
C ASN A 67 -8.50 9.37 23.32
N PHE A 68 -7.51 10.06 22.74
CA PHE A 68 -7.30 10.10 21.30
C PHE A 68 -5.96 9.48 20.91
N ALA A 69 -5.97 8.74 19.80
CA ALA A 69 -4.77 8.32 19.10
C ALA A 69 -4.74 8.98 17.72
N LEU A 70 -3.55 9.34 17.26
CA LEU A 70 -3.31 9.83 15.92
C LEU A 70 -2.63 8.74 15.10
N LEU A 71 -3.29 8.33 14.03
CA LEU A 71 -2.81 7.39 13.03
C LEU A 71 -2.33 8.17 11.79
N GLN A 72 -1.08 7.98 11.38
CA GLN A 72 -0.53 8.61 10.19
C GLN A 72 0.19 7.59 9.33
N THR A 73 0.18 7.78 8.01
CA THR A 73 0.87 6.90 7.07
C THR A 73 1.61 7.70 6.02
N CYS A 74 2.80 7.22 5.68
CA CYS A 74 3.57 7.69 4.55
C CYS A 74 4.12 6.47 3.81
N TYR A 75 4.01 6.48 2.48
CA TYR A 75 4.51 5.40 1.64
C TYR A 75 5.00 5.96 0.31
N LEU A 76 5.90 5.20 -0.31
CA LEU A 76 6.51 5.49 -1.59
C LEU A 76 6.45 4.23 -2.44
N ILE A 77 6.03 4.39 -3.69
CA ILE A 77 6.00 3.32 -4.69
C ILE A 77 6.90 3.76 -5.84
N HIS A 78 7.77 2.86 -6.28
CA HIS A 78 8.69 3.09 -7.38
C HIS A 78 8.67 1.89 -8.33
N PRO A 79 8.52 2.10 -9.65
CA PRO A 79 8.70 1.04 -10.63
C PRO A 79 10.20 0.69 -10.74
N GLU A 80 10.55 -0.61 -10.67
CA GLU A 80 11.94 -1.07 -10.79
C GLU A 80 12.45 -0.97 -12.23
N THR A 81 11.58 -1.29 -13.16
CA THR A 81 11.83 -1.16 -14.58
C THR A 81 11.25 0.16 -15.05
N PRO A 82 11.94 0.94 -15.89
CA PRO A 82 11.36 2.15 -16.41
C PRO A 82 10.09 1.82 -17.18
N VAL A 83 8.98 2.33 -16.67
CA VAL A 83 7.62 2.41 -17.21
C VAL A 83 7.57 2.40 -18.77
N HIS A 84 8.43 3.15 -19.46
CA HIS A 84 8.52 3.21 -20.93
C HIS A 84 9.09 1.96 -21.65
N SER A 85 9.56 0.94 -20.92
CA SER A 85 10.12 -0.28 -21.50
C SER A 85 9.15 -1.47 -21.52
N LEU A 86 7.92 -1.26 -21.04
CA LEU A 86 6.90 -2.29 -20.95
C LEU A 86 6.21 -2.56 -22.30
N THR A 87 6.08 -1.54 -23.16
CA THR A 87 5.63 -1.58 -24.56
C THR A 87 5.81 -0.19 -25.19
N ASP A 88 5.84 -0.07 -26.53
CA ASP A 88 5.69 1.23 -27.23
C ASP A 88 4.34 1.93 -26.93
N ASP A 89 3.40 1.21 -26.30
CA ASP A 89 2.10 1.72 -25.86
C ASP A 89 2.17 2.33 -24.44
N GLY A 90 2.37 3.64 -24.39
CA GLY A 90 2.39 4.40 -23.13
C GLY A 90 1.07 4.37 -22.34
N ALA A 91 -0.05 3.97 -22.96
CA ALA A 91 -1.35 3.93 -22.27
C ALA A 91 -1.46 2.75 -21.29
N ILE A 92 -0.95 1.56 -21.68
CA ILE A 92 -0.91 0.36 -20.80
C ILE A 92 -0.11 0.66 -19.53
N THR A 93 1.00 1.34 -19.72
CA THR A 93 1.92 1.69 -18.66
C THR A 93 1.32 2.67 -17.64
N GLY A 94 0.59 3.69 -18.11
CA GLY A 94 -0.15 4.60 -17.25
C GLY A 94 -1.25 3.88 -16.47
N ALA A 95 -2.08 3.09 -17.16
CA ALA A 95 -3.16 2.34 -16.55
C ALA A 95 -2.68 1.35 -15.48
N LEU A 96 -1.57 0.64 -15.73
CA LEU A 96 -0.97 -0.25 -14.75
C LEU A 96 -0.46 0.50 -13.51
N THR A 97 0.18 1.66 -13.72
CA THR A 97 0.68 2.49 -12.62
C THR A 97 -0.48 2.96 -11.76
N ASP A 98 -1.54 3.51 -12.37
CA ASP A 98 -2.74 3.96 -11.66
C ASP A 98 -3.39 2.82 -10.89
N PHE A 99 -3.42 1.61 -11.47
CA PHE A 99 -3.96 0.42 -10.82
C PHE A 99 -3.16 0.06 -9.56
N VAL A 100 -1.82 0.01 -9.65
CA VAL A 100 -0.95 -0.30 -8.50
C VAL A 100 -1.09 0.76 -7.40
N LEU A 101 -1.13 2.05 -7.76
CA LEU A 101 -1.37 3.13 -6.82
C LEU A 101 -2.72 2.99 -6.11
N SER A 102 -3.79 2.73 -6.87
CA SER A 102 -5.15 2.59 -6.33
C SER A 102 -5.29 1.37 -5.41
N GLY A 103 -4.75 0.23 -5.83
CA GLY A 103 -4.76 -0.99 -5.02
C GLY A 103 -3.97 -0.83 -3.71
N THR A 104 -2.84 -0.14 -3.76
CA THR A 104 -2.04 0.14 -2.55
C THR A 104 -2.77 1.10 -1.61
N ALA A 105 -3.37 2.16 -2.13
CA ALA A 105 -4.17 3.09 -1.34
C ALA A 105 -5.35 2.39 -0.65
N ALA A 106 -6.06 1.52 -1.36
CA ALA A 106 -7.16 0.73 -0.80
C ALA A 106 -6.68 -0.22 0.31
N ASN A 107 -5.54 -0.87 0.12
CA ASN A 107 -4.94 -1.76 1.14
C ASN A 107 -4.53 -0.98 2.40
N ILE A 108 -3.97 0.22 2.25
CA ILE A 108 -3.61 1.09 3.38
C ILE A 108 -4.86 1.55 4.12
N ALA A 109 -5.92 1.95 3.41
CA ALA A 109 -7.19 2.34 4.01
C ALA A 109 -7.84 1.19 4.80
N ALA A 110 -7.82 -0.03 4.24
CA ALA A 110 -8.28 -1.22 4.96
C ALA A 110 -7.45 -1.48 6.23
N GLY A 111 -6.13 -1.30 6.16
CA GLY A 111 -5.24 -1.39 7.31
C GLY A 111 -5.55 -0.34 8.39
N HIS A 112 -5.87 0.90 8.00
CA HIS A 112 -6.31 1.95 8.94
C HIS A 112 -7.58 1.55 9.65
N GLN A 113 -8.58 1.10 8.90
CA GLN A 113 -9.86 0.68 9.46
C GLN A 113 -9.69 -0.47 10.47
N MET A 114 -8.81 -1.43 10.21
CA MET A 114 -8.50 -2.51 11.16
C MET A 114 -7.88 -1.97 12.46
N ILE A 115 -6.91 -1.06 12.35
CA ILE A 115 -6.24 -0.46 13.53
C ILE A 115 -7.23 0.38 14.33
N GLU A 116 -8.01 1.22 13.67
CA GLU A 116 -9.02 2.08 14.30
C GLU A 116 -10.07 1.25 15.04
N ASN A 117 -10.57 0.17 14.44
CA ASN A 117 -11.53 -0.72 15.10
C ASN A 117 -10.95 -1.39 16.36
N ILE A 118 -9.68 -1.82 16.33
CA ILE A 118 -9.01 -2.40 17.51
C ILE A 118 -8.88 -1.34 18.61
N LEU A 119 -8.37 -0.15 18.28
CA LEU A 119 -8.19 0.93 19.24
C LEU A 119 -9.53 1.39 19.85
N PHE A 120 -10.59 1.44 19.04
CA PHE A 120 -11.93 1.77 19.52
C PHE A 120 -12.44 0.72 20.50
N ASN A 121 -12.31 -0.57 20.17
CA ASN A 121 -12.76 -1.67 21.03
C ASN A 121 -11.99 -1.77 22.35
N GLU A 122 -10.70 -1.42 22.37
CA GLU A 122 -9.90 -1.40 23.60
C GLU A 122 -10.19 -0.17 24.49
N SER A 123 -10.84 0.87 23.93
CA SER A 123 -11.18 2.10 24.65
C SER A 123 -12.58 2.07 25.31
N MET A 124 -13.40 1.06 25.00
CA MET A 124 -14.71 0.81 25.63
C MET A 124 -14.56 -0.02 26.90
#